data_AF-A0A433P771-F1
#
_entry.id   AF-A0A433P771-F1
#
_cell.length_a   1.000
_cell.length_b   1.000
_cell.length_c   1.000
_cell.angle_alpha   90.00
_cell.angle_beta   90.00
_cell.angle_gamma   90.00
#
_symmetry.space_group_name_H-M   'P 1'
#
loop_
_entity.id
_entity.type
_entity.pdbx_description
1 polymer ?
#
loop_
_entity_poly.entity_id
_entity_poly.type
_entity_poly.pdbx_seq_one_letter_code
_entity_poly.pdbx_strand_id
1 'polypeptide(L)'
;LDTRLPSSPRPTDAARETTKRIDRPIRPLPLPELGNFPLPAESASKYGQSVHPFVARVLTSHTYSYSRHFISSCTRVLGYESTPKGVDAHGHVIAVGTFPIGIDADRVNVYRKEPGVMPKMNAIREMYAGKKIIVGRDKLDLVKGVMQKLAAFEKFLIDYPEWRNKVCHSTCFLAIILWAALMRDLVLHVHVYSPLWLQPSPINAQQVVLIQVTSPALRDSPKLETKVSELVSHINGTYGSLEFTPVHHYHQHIDRDEYYALLSVADIGLITSVRDGMNTTSLEYIICQQENQGPLILSEFTGTAGSLSSAIMVNPWDY
;
A
#
# COMPACT_ATOMS: atom_id res chain seq x y z
N LEU A 1 -9.11 -38.55 -37.90
CA LEU A 1 -8.11 -37.62 -38.48
C LEU A 1 -8.08 -36.39 -37.59
N ASP A 2 -6.88 -36.15 -37.05
CA ASP A 2 -6.39 -35.14 -36.10
C ASP A 2 -7.24 -33.87 -35.86
N THR A 3 -7.69 -33.65 -34.61
CA THR A 3 -8.01 -32.32 -34.07
C THR A 3 -7.40 -32.19 -32.69
N ARG A 4 -6.06 -31.99 -32.63
CA ARG A 4 -5.36 -31.54 -31.43
C ARG A 4 -5.73 -30.10 -31.11
N LEU A 5 -6.42 -29.89 -29.99
CA LEU A 5 -6.55 -28.59 -29.33
C LEU A 5 -5.17 -28.10 -28.86
N PRO A 6 -4.86 -26.79 -28.95
CA PRO A 6 -3.56 -26.28 -28.52
C PRO A 6 -3.42 -26.42 -27.00
N SER A 7 -2.31 -27.03 -26.56
CA SER A 7 -1.94 -27.17 -25.16
C SER A 7 -1.75 -25.80 -24.50
N SER A 8 -2.38 -25.59 -23.35
CA SER A 8 -2.17 -24.42 -22.49
C SER A 8 -0.70 -24.26 -22.08
N PRO A 9 -0.15 -23.03 -21.94
CA PRO A 9 1.24 -22.82 -21.56
C PRO A 9 1.51 -23.37 -20.15
N ARG A 10 2.73 -23.86 -19.91
CA ARG A 10 3.14 -24.33 -18.58
C ARG A 10 3.28 -23.14 -17.61
N PRO A 11 3.09 -23.33 -16.29
CA PRO A 11 3.11 -22.25 -15.29
C PRO A 11 4.40 -21.40 -15.27
N THR A 12 5.51 -21.96 -15.78
CA THR A 12 6.80 -21.26 -15.93
C THR A 12 6.78 -20.15 -16.98
N ASP A 13 5.87 -20.22 -17.96
CA ASP A 13 5.77 -19.23 -19.04
C ASP A 13 4.95 -18.01 -18.61
N ALA A 14 3.93 -18.19 -17.76
CA ALA A 14 3.08 -17.11 -17.24
C ALA A 14 3.84 -16.16 -16.29
N ALA A 15 4.70 -16.70 -15.42
CA ALA A 15 5.56 -15.90 -14.55
C ALA A 15 6.52 -15.02 -15.39
N ARG A 16 7.10 -15.60 -16.44
CA ARG A 16 7.96 -14.90 -17.41
C ARG A 16 7.21 -13.82 -18.20
N GLU A 17 5.91 -13.99 -18.41
CA GLU A 17 5.07 -13.05 -19.16
C GLU A 17 4.66 -11.83 -18.30
N THR A 18 4.48 -12.02 -16.99
CA THR A 18 4.36 -10.92 -16.01
C THR A 18 5.65 -10.13 -15.85
N THR A 19 6.82 -10.78 -15.80
CA THR A 19 8.12 -10.07 -15.74
C THR A 19 8.42 -9.33 -17.04
N LYS A 20 8.08 -9.90 -18.20
CA LYS A 20 8.19 -9.23 -19.52
C LYS A 20 7.23 -8.04 -19.70
N ARG A 21 6.15 -7.95 -18.91
CA ARG A 21 5.27 -6.76 -18.90
C ARG A 21 5.87 -5.59 -18.11
N ILE A 22 6.76 -5.89 -17.16
CA ILE A 22 7.46 -4.89 -16.32
C ILE A 22 8.69 -4.35 -17.07
N ASP A 23 9.37 -5.18 -17.87
CA ASP A 23 10.55 -4.81 -18.66
C ASP A 23 10.27 -4.09 -19.99
N ARG A 24 9.01 -3.77 -20.32
CA ARG A 24 8.77 -2.90 -21.47
C ARG A 24 9.16 -1.49 -21.07
N PRO A 25 10.10 -0.82 -21.78
CA PRO A 25 10.27 0.61 -21.61
C PRO A 25 8.90 1.23 -21.78
N ILE A 26 8.43 1.93 -20.75
CA ILE A 26 7.22 2.74 -20.85
C ILE A 26 7.53 3.71 -21.97
N ARG A 27 7.05 3.44 -23.19
CA ARG A 27 6.98 4.50 -24.20
C ARG A 27 6.21 5.59 -23.51
N PRO A 28 6.75 6.83 -23.42
CA PRO A 28 5.93 7.93 -22.96
C PRO A 28 4.64 7.85 -23.77
N LEU A 29 3.52 7.64 -23.08
CA LEU A 29 2.21 7.83 -23.70
C LEU A 29 2.29 9.22 -24.32
N PRO A 30 1.93 9.37 -25.61
CA PRO A 30 1.98 10.68 -26.23
C PRO A 30 1.17 11.60 -25.31
N LEU A 31 1.87 12.58 -24.72
CA LEU A 31 1.18 13.72 -24.12
C LEU A 31 0.21 14.18 -25.22
N PRO A 32 -1.08 14.37 -24.93
CA PRO A 32 -1.95 15.00 -25.92
C PRO A 32 -1.22 16.25 -26.38
N GLU A 33 -1.02 16.40 -27.69
CA GLU A 33 -0.30 17.54 -28.25
C GLU A 33 -0.91 18.80 -27.62
N LEU A 34 -0.17 19.39 -26.68
CA LEU A 34 -0.47 20.71 -26.16
C LEU A 34 -0.20 21.62 -27.35
N GLY A 35 -1.22 21.82 -28.17
CA GLY A 35 -1.17 22.77 -29.28
C GLY A 35 -0.53 24.05 -28.75
N ASN A 36 0.42 24.59 -29.51
CA ASN A 36 1.08 25.85 -29.18
C ASN A 36 0.00 26.94 -29.03
N PHE A 37 -0.43 27.19 -27.80
CA PHE A 37 -1.32 28.29 -27.47
C PHE A 37 -0.44 29.46 -27.00
N PRO A 38 -0.54 30.64 -27.63
CA PRO A 38 0.29 31.78 -27.27
C PRO A 38 0.01 32.18 -25.82
N LEU A 39 1.07 32.38 -25.04
CA LEU A 39 0.99 33.00 -23.71
C LEU A 39 0.60 34.48 -23.89
N PRO A 40 -0.44 34.99 -23.22
CA PRO A 40 -0.67 36.42 -23.20
C PRO A 40 0.43 37.08 -22.37
N ALA A 41 1.25 37.90 -23.03
CA ALA A 41 2.06 38.90 -22.36
C ALA A 41 1.15 39.97 -21.74
N GLU A 42 1.48 40.36 -20.52
CA GLU A 42 1.13 41.62 -19.85
C GLU A 42 -0.31 42.16 -19.99
N SER A 43 -1.12 41.99 -18.95
CA SER A 43 -2.18 42.97 -18.63
C SER A 43 -2.56 42.99 -17.15
N ALA A 44 -1.59 42.97 -16.24
CA ALA A 44 -1.83 43.16 -14.81
C ALA A 44 -1.73 44.65 -14.43
N SER A 45 -2.68 45.51 -14.82
CA SER A 45 -2.74 46.87 -14.22
C SER A 45 -4.05 47.67 -14.33
N LYS A 46 -5.25 47.09 -14.52
CA LYS A 46 -6.42 47.99 -14.68
C LYS A 46 -7.79 47.67 -14.09
N TYR A 47 -8.00 46.59 -13.36
CA TYR A 47 -9.26 46.42 -12.66
C TYR A 47 -9.03 45.83 -11.27
N GLY A 48 -9.61 46.48 -10.26
CA GLY A 48 -9.72 45.96 -8.89
C GLY A 48 -10.63 44.73 -8.86
N GLN A 49 -10.13 43.63 -9.42
CA GLN A 49 -10.82 42.35 -9.54
C GLN A 49 -10.31 41.39 -8.48
N SER A 50 -11.26 40.83 -7.74
CA SER A 50 -11.20 39.53 -7.08
C SER A 50 -10.20 38.61 -7.77
N VAL A 51 -9.15 38.24 -7.02
CA VAL A 51 -8.15 37.23 -7.42
C VAL A 51 -8.86 36.03 -8.05
N HIS A 52 -8.63 35.83 -9.35
CA HIS A 52 -9.21 34.72 -10.09
C HIS A 52 -8.76 33.41 -9.43
N PRO A 53 -9.68 32.57 -8.92
CA PRO A 53 -9.29 31.44 -8.06
C PRO A 53 -8.52 30.35 -8.82
N PHE A 54 -8.54 30.38 -10.15
CA PHE A 54 -7.85 29.41 -11.00
C PHE A 54 -6.89 30.10 -11.97
N VAL A 55 -5.59 29.92 -11.71
CA VAL A 55 -4.49 30.30 -12.62
C VAL A 55 -4.05 29.09 -13.48
N ALA A 56 -4.38 27.87 -13.06
CA ALA A 56 -3.97 26.64 -13.73
C ALA A 56 -4.95 26.23 -14.84
N ARG A 57 -4.42 25.82 -16.00
CA ARG A 57 -5.19 25.27 -17.13
C ARG A 57 -5.44 23.76 -17.03
N VAL A 58 -4.63 23.06 -16.23
CA VAL A 58 -4.75 21.62 -15.99
C VAL A 58 -4.62 21.36 -14.51
N LEU A 59 -5.56 20.59 -13.95
CA LEU A 59 -5.54 20.12 -12.57
C LEU A 59 -5.55 18.60 -12.57
N THR A 60 -4.64 18.00 -11.80
CA THR A 60 -4.50 16.54 -11.72
C THR A 60 -4.73 16.06 -10.29
N SER A 61 -5.29 14.86 -10.15
CA SER A 61 -5.43 14.20 -8.85
C SER A 61 -5.00 12.73 -8.93
N HIS A 62 -4.71 12.12 -7.78
CA HIS A 62 -4.26 10.73 -7.72
C HIS A 62 -5.39 9.72 -7.95
N THR A 63 -6.64 10.08 -7.64
CA THR A 63 -7.79 9.18 -7.69
C THR A 63 -8.95 9.80 -8.45
N TYR A 64 -9.74 8.97 -9.12
CA TYR A 64 -10.90 9.46 -9.87
C TYR A 64 -11.95 10.13 -8.97
N SER A 65 -12.10 9.64 -7.73
CA SER A 65 -13.01 10.22 -6.74
C SER A 65 -12.63 11.67 -6.38
N TYR A 66 -11.34 11.97 -6.23
CA TYR A 66 -10.89 13.34 -5.95
C TYR A 66 -11.13 14.28 -7.13
N SER A 67 -10.87 13.84 -8.37
CA SER A 67 -11.23 14.62 -9.57
C SER A 67 -12.73 14.93 -9.62
N ARG A 68 -13.59 13.94 -9.34
CA ARG A 68 -15.05 14.17 -9.31
C ARG A 68 -15.49 15.11 -8.19
N HIS A 69 -14.93 14.98 -7.00
CA HIS A 69 -15.25 15.88 -5.88
C HIS A 69 -14.81 17.31 -6.16
N PHE A 70 -13.65 17.51 -6.79
CA PHE A 70 -13.21 18.82 -7.23
C PHE A 70 -14.19 19.44 -8.24
N ILE A 71 -14.53 18.72 -9.31
CA ILE A 71 -15.49 19.18 -10.33
C ILE A 71 -16.84 19.52 -9.68
N SER A 72 -17.36 18.63 -8.83
CA SER A 72 -18.62 18.88 -8.12
C SER A 72 -18.54 20.08 -7.19
N SER A 73 -17.39 20.36 -6.58
CA SER A 73 -17.21 21.52 -5.71
C SER A 73 -17.21 22.81 -6.52
N CYS A 74 -16.52 22.85 -7.66
CA CYS A 74 -16.55 23.99 -8.57
C CYS A 74 -17.96 24.31 -9.06
N THR A 75 -18.75 23.29 -9.43
CA THR A 75 -20.12 23.52 -9.89
C THR A 75 -21.06 23.94 -8.77
N ARG A 76 -20.98 23.31 -7.58
CA ARG A 76 -21.92 23.61 -6.48
C ARG A 76 -21.59 24.87 -5.70
N VAL A 77 -20.30 25.17 -5.52
CA VAL A 77 -19.85 26.29 -4.67
C VAL A 77 -19.64 27.56 -5.49
N LEU A 78 -19.03 27.44 -6.68
CA LEU A 78 -18.69 28.59 -7.53
C LEU A 78 -19.70 28.80 -8.66
N GLY A 79 -20.61 27.86 -8.90
CA GLY A 79 -21.61 27.96 -9.97
C GLY A 79 -21.05 27.74 -11.36
N TYR A 80 -19.84 27.18 -11.48
CA TYR A 80 -19.20 26.95 -12.78
C TYR A 80 -19.83 25.79 -13.54
N GLU A 81 -19.98 25.95 -14.85
CA GLU A 81 -20.33 24.85 -15.74
C GLU A 81 -19.18 23.85 -15.77
N SER A 82 -19.51 22.56 -15.85
CA SER A 82 -18.50 21.52 -15.88
C SER A 82 -18.86 20.39 -16.81
N THR A 83 -17.81 19.70 -17.25
CA THR A 83 -17.88 18.45 -17.99
C THR A 83 -17.15 17.37 -17.18
N PRO A 84 -17.31 16.07 -17.51
CA PRO A 84 -16.55 15.02 -16.85
C PRO A 84 -15.02 15.15 -16.98
N LYS A 85 -14.53 15.98 -17.91
CA LYS A 85 -13.11 16.19 -18.20
C LYS A 85 -12.56 17.53 -17.71
N GLY A 86 -13.39 18.39 -17.11
CA GLY A 86 -12.95 19.73 -16.72
C GLY A 86 -14.06 20.67 -16.30
N VAL A 87 -13.66 21.88 -15.92
CA VAL A 87 -14.56 22.96 -15.46
C VAL A 87 -14.37 24.18 -16.37
N ASP A 88 -15.46 24.81 -16.79
CA ASP A 88 -15.42 26.09 -17.49
C ASP A 88 -15.50 27.23 -16.47
N ALA A 89 -14.40 27.95 -16.31
CA ALA A 89 -14.32 29.13 -15.48
C ALA A 89 -14.20 30.36 -16.38
N HIS A 90 -15.32 31.05 -16.60
CA HIS A 90 -15.37 32.30 -17.36
C HIS A 90 -14.77 32.19 -18.77
N GLY A 91 -15.13 31.15 -19.52
CA GLY A 91 -14.65 30.91 -20.89
C GLY A 91 -13.28 30.22 -20.96
N HIS A 92 -12.69 29.89 -19.80
CA HIS A 92 -11.45 29.13 -19.71
C HIS A 92 -11.75 27.71 -19.25
N VAL A 93 -11.48 26.74 -20.12
CA VAL A 93 -11.61 25.33 -19.78
C VAL A 93 -10.39 24.88 -18.98
N ILE A 94 -10.63 24.54 -17.72
CA ILE A 94 -9.66 23.91 -16.83
C ILE A 94 -9.83 22.40 -16.97
N ALA A 95 -8.86 21.73 -17.61
CA ALA A 95 -8.89 20.29 -17.75
C ALA A 95 -8.60 19.60 -16.41
N VAL A 96 -9.41 18.62 -16.04
CA VAL A 96 -9.24 17.83 -14.81
C VAL A 96 -8.92 16.40 -15.18
N GLY A 97 -7.73 15.93 -14.79
CA GLY A 97 -7.25 14.57 -15.06
C GLY A 97 -6.96 13.76 -13.80
N THR A 98 -6.90 12.44 -13.95
CA THR A 98 -6.50 11.52 -12.87
C THR A 98 -5.24 10.81 -13.28
N PHE A 99 -4.16 11.05 -12.55
CA PHE A 99 -2.84 10.48 -12.81
C PHE A 99 -2.24 10.03 -11.48
N PRO A 100 -2.35 8.74 -11.11
CA PRO A 100 -1.74 8.23 -9.89
C PRO A 100 -0.21 8.38 -10.00
N ILE A 101 0.42 8.80 -8.91
CA ILE A 101 1.86 9.00 -8.89
C ILE A 101 2.57 7.66 -8.75
N GLY A 102 3.52 7.38 -9.63
CA GLY A 102 4.37 6.19 -9.54
C GLY A 102 5.60 6.42 -8.66
N ILE A 103 6.36 5.34 -8.44
CA ILE A 103 7.71 5.40 -7.88
C ILE A 103 8.74 5.08 -8.97
N ASP A 104 9.98 5.53 -8.75
CA ASP A 104 11.12 5.15 -9.58
C ASP A 104 11.57 3.73 -9.20
N ALA A 105 11.08 2.74 -9.96
CA ALA A 105 11.29 1.33 -9.65
C ALA A 105 12.77 0.91 -9.79
N ASP A 106 13.47 1.46 -10.77
CA ASP A 106 14.88 1.17 -11.01
C ASP A 106 15.73 1.68 -9.85
N ARG A 107 15.44 2.90 -9.39
CA ARG A 107 16.12 3.49 -8.24
C ARG A 107 15.86 2.70 -6.95
N VAL A 108 14.63 2.24 -6.72
CA VAL A 108 14.33 1.36 -5.58
C VAL A 108 15.07 0.03 -5.68
N ASN A 109 15.16 -0.56 -6.87
CA ASN A 109 15.94 -1.78 -7.12
C ASN A 109 17.43 -1.60 -6.84
N VAL A 110 18.00 -0.43 -7.15
CA VAL A 110 19.38 -0.09 -6.80
C VAL A 110 19.52 0.01 -5.29
N TYR A 111 18.64 0.76 -4.62
CA TYR A 111 18.73 0.98 -3.18
C TYR A 111 18.59 -0.30 -2.35
N ARG A 112 17.67 -1.21 -2.68
CA ARG A 112 17.54 -2.47 -1.95
C ARG A 112 18.75 -3.41 -2.11
N LYS A 113 19.61 -3.16 -3.09
CA LYS A 113 20.84 -3.93 -3.37
C LYS A 113 22.11 -3.22 -2.87
N GLU A 114 21.98 -2.07 -2.21
CA GLU A 114 23.12 -1.39 -1.63
C GLU A 114 23.81 -2.27 -0.57
N PRO A 115 25.15 -2.20 -0.45
CA PRO A 115 25.93 -3.12 0.38
C PRO A 115 25.57 -3.04 1.87
N GLY A 116 25.01 -1.92 2.35
CA GLY A 116 24.55 -1.76 3.72
C GLY A 116 23.24 -2.49 4.05
N VAL A 117 22.45 -2.88 3.04
CA VAL A 117 21.14 -3.53 3.24
C VAL A 117 21.29 -4.98 3.66
N MET A 118 22.17 -5.74 2.99
CA MET A 118 22.30 -7.19 3.21
C MET A 118 22.72 -7.56 4.65
N PRO A 119 23.70 -6.90 5.29
CA PRO A 119 24.02 -7.14 6.70
C PRO A 119 22.82 -6.89 7.63
N LYS A 120 22.06 -5.81 7.37
CA LYS A 120 20.87 -5.47 8.16
C LYS A 120 19.75 -6.49 7.98
N MET A 121 19.54 -6.97 6.75
CA MET A 121 18.58 -8.06 6.48
C MET A 121 18.93 -9.32 7.26
N ASN A 122 20.21 -9.72 7.26
CA ASN A 122 20.66 -10.91 7.98
C ASN A 122 20.48 -10.76 9.49
N ALA A 123 20.80 -9.60 10.05
CA ALA A 123 20.59 -9.30 11.46
C ALA A 123 19.10 -9.40 11.86
N ILE A 124 18.18 -8.85 11.03
CA ILE A 124 16.73 -8.95 11.27
C ILE A 124 16.28 -10.42 11.20
N ARG A 125 16.74 -11.19 10.19
CA ARG A 125 16.39 -12.61 10.05
C ARG A 125 16.86 -13.45 11.24
N GLU A 126 18.05 -13.16 11.78
CA GLU A 126 18.58 -13.85 12.95
C GLU A 126 17.77 -13.50 14.21
N MET A 127 17.48 -12.21 14.43
CA MET A 127 16.71 -11.72 15.57
C MET A 127 15.28 -12.30 15.64
N TYR A 128 14.66 -12.48 14.46
CA TYR A 128 13.30 -13.00 14.33
C TYR A 128 13.26 -14.42 13.77
N ALA A 129 14.33 -15.21 13.96
CA ALA A 129 14.39 -16.59 13.49
C ALA A 129 13.21 -17.41 14.05
N GLY A 130 12.51 -18.11 13.16
CA GLY A 130 11.33 -18.91 13.52
C GLY A 130 10.07 -18.11 13.84
N LYS A 131 10.05 -16.80 13.54
CA LYS A 131 8.87 -15.93 13.70
C LYS A 131 8.41 -15.43 12.33
N LYS A 132 7.13 -15.09 12.24
CA LYS A 132 6.55 -14.38 11.08
C LYS A 132 6.57 -12.89 11.31
N ILE A 133 7.08 -12.14 10.33
CA ILE A 133 7.28 -10.70 10.44
C ILE A 133 6.23 -9.98 9.58
N ILE A 134 5.31 -9.29 10.25
CA ILE A 134 4.41 -8.32 9.63
C ILE A 134 5.05 -6.95 9.75
N VAL A 135 5.17 -6.22 8.65
CA VAL A 135 5.73 -4.87 8.64
C VAL A 135 4.66 -3.85 8.26
N GLY A 136 4.61 -2.80 9.06
CA GLY A 136 3.89 -1.57 8.75
C GLY A 136 4.83 -0.38 8.87
N ARG A 137 4.82 0.50 7.86
CA ARG A 137 5.53 1.77 7.93
C ARG A 137 4.61 2.90 7.50
N ASP A 138 4.39 3.85 8.39
CA ASP A 138 3.44 4.93 8.18
C ASP A 138 3.92 6.23 8.83
N LYS A 139 3.28 7.35 8.47
CA LYS A 139 3.35 8.55 9.32
C LYS A 139 2.38 8.36 10.48
N LEU A 140 2.72 8.88 11.66
CA LEU A 140 1.78 8.89 12.78
C LEU A 140 0.70 9.95 12.54
N ASP A 141 -0.34 9.57 11.83
CA ASP A 141 -1.48 10.41 11.46
C ASP A 141 -2.78 9.58 11.53
N LEU A 142 -3.89 10.23 11.88
CA LEU A 142 -5.21 9.62 11.97
C LEU A 142 -5.64 8.97 10.64
N VAL A 143 -5.20 9.50 9.51
CA VAL A 143 -5.59 8.98 8.19
C VAL A 143 -4.77 7.77 7.74
N LYS A 144 -3.61 7.52 8.36
CA LYS A 144 -2.74 6.39 8.03
C LYS A 144 -3.14 5.08 8.71
N GLY A 145 -4.09 5.14 9.63
CA GLY A 145 -4.76 3.95 10.15
C GLY A 145 -3.86 3.05 11.03
N VAL A 146 -2.89 3.64 11.74
CA VAL A 146 -1.99 2.89 12.64
C VAL A 146 -2.78 2.26 13.80
N MET A 147 -3.76 2.99 14.35
CA MET A 147 -4.64 2.46 15.40
C MET A 147 -5.43 1.24 14.93
N GLN A 148 -6.03 1.34 13.74
CA GLN A 148 -6.79 0.27 13.10
C GLN A 148 -5.91 -0.96 12.88
N LYS A 149 -4.65 -0.76 12.49
CA LYS A 149 -3.67 -1.84 12.33
C LYS A 149 -3.41 -2.59 13.62
N LEU A 150 -3.17 -1.85 14.70
CA LEU A 150 -2.89 -2.43 16.01
C LEU A 150 -4.11 -3.14 16.58
N ALA A 151 -5.31 -2.56 16.43
CA ALA A 151 -6.54 -3.18 16.88
C ALA A 151 -6.88 -4.45 16.07
N ALA A 152 -6.69 -4.43 14.75
CA ALA A 152 -6.84 -5.62 13.92
C ALA A 152 -5.81 -6.70 14.28
N PHE A 153 -4.57 -6.31 14.59
CA PHE A 153 -3.56 -7.25 15.06
C PHE A 153 -3.91 -7.84 16.43
N GLU A 154 -4.41 -7.03 17.36
CA GLU A 154 -4.92 -7.51 18.65
C GLU A 154 -6.05 -8.52 18.46
N LYS A 155 -7.05 -8.19 17.63
CA LYS A 155 -8.13 -9.11 17.29
C LYS A 155 -7.62 -10.39 16.62
N PHE A 156 -6.66 -10.29 15.70
CA PHE A 156 -6.03 -11.45 15.09
C PHE A 156 -5.39 -12.36 16.15
N LEU A 157 -4.69 -11.78 17.13
CA LEU A 157 -4.17 -12.57 18.25
C LEU A 157 -5.33 -13.19 19.03
N ILE A 158 -6.40 -12.46 19.34
CA ILE A 158 -7.60 -12.97 20.05
C ILE A 158 -8.20 -14.19 19.34
N ASP A 159 -8.48 -14.04 18.05
CA ASP A 159 -9.23 -15.01 17.26
C ASP A 159 -8.39 -16.25 16.92
N TYR A 160 -7.06 -16.11 16.82
CA TYR A 160 -6.15 -17.20 16.48
C TYR A 160 -5.05 -17.42 17.53
N PRO A 161 -5.36 -18.06 18.67
CA PRO A 161 -4.39 -18.35 19.73
C PRO A 161 -3.17 -19.17 19.29
N GLU A 162 -3.29 -19.95 18.21
CA GLU A 162 -2.21 -20.75 17.63
C GLU A 162 -1.02 -19.91 17.19
N TRP A 163 -1.25 -18.67 16.74
CA TRP A 163 -0.21 -17.75 16.30
C TRP A 163 0.49 -17.01 17.45
N ARG A 164 -0.04 -17.12 18.68
CA ARG A 164 0.62 -16.62 19.89
C ARG A 164 1.72 -17.58 20.35
N ASN A 165 1.47 -18.88 20.19
CA ASN A 165 2.30 -19.96 20.72
C ASN A 165 3.00 -20.74 19.60
N LYS A 166 3.97 -21.57 19.96
CA LYS A 166 4.75 -22.42 19.04
C LYS A 166 3.94 -23.60 18.44
N VAL A 167 2.63 -23.50 18.25
CA VAL A 167 1.81 -24.62 17.76
C VAL A 167 0.91 -24.16 16.60
N CYS A 168 1.52 -23.82 15.47
CA CYS A 168 0.79 -23.60 14.22
C CYS A 168 0.80 -24.89 13.38
N HIS A 169 -0.38 -25.45 13.09
CA HIS A 169 -0.54 -26.48 12.06
C HIS A 169 -0.40 -25.86 10.66
N SER A 170 0.13 -26.61 9.69
CA SER A 170 0.47 -26.12 8.34
C SER A 170 -0.66 -25.40 7.58
N THR A 171 -1.93 -25.57 7.99
CA THR A 171 -3.13 -24.87 7.48
C THR A 171 -3.24 -23.39 7.86
N CYS A 172 -2.41 -22.86 8.77
CA CYS A 172 -2.61 -21.51 9.31
C CYS A 172 -2.30 -20.37 8.33
N PHE A 173 -1.44 -20.56 7.33
CA PHE A 173 -1.16 -19.52 6.32
C PHE A 173 -2.39 -19.18 5.47
N LEU A 174 -3.23 -20.19 5.21
CA LEU A 174 -4.55 -20.01 4.63
C LEU A 174 -5.46 -19.23 5.57
N ALA A 175 -5.33 -19.33 6.89
CA ALA A 175 -6.16 -18.55 7.83
C ALA A 175 -5.85 -17.05 7.78
N ILE A 176 -4.61 -16.61 7.53
CA ILE A 176 -4.31 -15.18 7.33
C ILE A 176 -4.91 -14.66 6.02
N ILE A 177 -4.80 -15.45 4.94
CA ILE A 177 -5.38 -15.11 3.63
C ILE A 177 -6.92 -15.18 3.69
N LEU A 178 -7.48 -16.18 4.35
CA LEU A 178 -8.91 -16.32 4.59
C LEU A 178 -9.41 -15.25 5.54
N TRP A 179 -8.68 -14.85 6.58
CA TRP A 179 -9.06 -13.74 7.46
C TRP A 179 -9.15 -12.43 6.66
N ALA A 180 -8.15 -12.14 5.84
CA ALA A 180 -8.17 -10.97 4.97
C ALA A 180 -9.24 -11.07 3.86
N ALA A 181 -9.67 -12.28 3.48
CA ALA A 181 -10.74 -12.52 2.51
C ALA A 181 -12.16 -12.60 3.14
N LEU A 182 -12.28 -13.04 4.40
CA LEU A 182 -13.52 -13.20 5.18
C LEU A 182 -14.03 -11.84 5.71
N MET A 183 -13.20 -10.80 5.69
CA MET A 183 -13.64 -9.40 5.82
C MET A 183 -14.49 -8.90 4.63
N ARG A 184 -14.89 -9.79 3.72
CA ARG A 184 -16.02 -9.58 2.83
C ARG A 184 -16.99 -10.72 3.10
N ASP A 185 -18.22 -10.40 3.45
CA ASP A 185 -19.40 -11.31 3.40
C ASP A 185 -19.69 -11.78 1.95
N LEU A 186 -18.68 -12.22 1.22
CA LEU A 186 -18.80 -12.76 -0.14
C LEU A 186 -18.26 -14.19 -0.13
N VAL A 187 -19.19 -15.14 -0.27
CA VAL A 187 -18.92 -16.50 -0.73
C VAL A 187 -18.38 -16.40 -2.16
N LEU A 188 -17.09 -16.07 -2.31
CA LEU A 188 -16.39 -16.22 -3.57
C LEU A 188 -15.95 -17.67 -3.68
N HIS A 189 -16.52 -18.37 -4.67
CA HIS A 189 -15.94 -19.58 -5.25
C HIS A 189 -14.53 -19.25 -5.74
N VAL A 190 -13.56 -19.31 -4.84
CA VAL A 190 -12.15 -19.41 -5.19
C VAL A 190 -12.02 -20.75 -5.89
N HIS A 191 -11.99 -20.75 -7.22
CA HIS A 191 -11.42 -21.86 -7.97
C HIS A 191 -9.95 -21.91 -7.58
N VAL A 192 -9.65 -22.70 -6.55
CA VAL A 192 -8.31 -23.05 -6.10
C VAL A 192 -7.65 -23.77 -7.28
N TYR A 193 -6.93 -23.01 -8.11
CA TYR A 193 -5.98 -23.59 -9.04
C TYR A 193 -4.95 -24.36 -8.21
N SER A 194 -5.04 -25.69 -8.30
CA SER A 194 -4.07 -26.72 -7.88
C SER A 194 -3.00 -26.27 -6.86
N PRO A 195 -3.07 -26.70 -5.60
CA PRO A 195 -2.10 -26.28 -4.59
C PRO A 195 -0.79 -27.05 -4.77
N LEU A 196 0.09 -26.58 -5.66
CA LEU A 196 1.48 -27.03 -5.70
C LEU A 196 2.33 -26.41 -4.56
N TRP A 197 1.74 -25.52 -3.76
CA TRP A 197 2.30 -24.96 -2.53
C TRP A 197 2.03 -25.83 -1.28
N LEU A 198 1.32 -26.96 -1.45
CA LEU A 198 1.02 -27.94 -0.40
C LEU A 198 2.17 -28.94 -0.23
N GLN A 199 3.41 -28.44 -0.20
CA GLN A 199 4.52 -29.23 0.32
C GLN A 199 4.52 -29.01 1.84
N PRO A 200 4.24 -30.05 2.66
CA PRO A 200 4.33 -29.93 4.11
C PRO A 200 5.80 -29.66 4.46
N SER A 201 6.13 -28.39 4.60
CA SER A 201 7.35 -27.98 5.29
C SER A 201 7.16 -28.29 6.77
N PRO A 202 8.22 -28.68 7.49
CA PRO A 202 8.11 -29.17 8.87
C PRO A 202 7.36 -28.16 9.75
N ILE A 203 6.54 -28.69 10.64
CA ILE A 203 5.67 -27.99 11.59
C ILE A 203 6.54 -27.13 12.54
N ASN A 204 7.02 -26.01 12.03
CA ASN A 204 7.65 -24.97 12.84
C ASN A 204 6.56 -23.94 13.15
N ALA A 205 5.82 -24.21 14.22
CA ALA A 205 5.73 -23.30 15.36
C ALA A 205 6.16 -21.84 15.11
N GLN A 206 5.39 -21.04 14.37
CA GLN A 206 5.78 -19.66 14.06
C GLN A 206 4.92 -18.67 14.84
N GLN A 207 5.54 -17.94 15.77
CA GLN A 207 4.93 -16.80 16.43
C GLN A 207 4.91 -15.61 15.47
N VAL A 208 3.89 -14.75 15.55
CA VAL A 208 3.79 -13.56 14.70
C VAL A 208 4.29 -12.33 15.44
N VAL A 209 5.09 -11.51 14.76
CA VAL A 209 5.57 -10.22 15.24
C VAL A 209 5.13 -9.13 14.28
N LEU A 210 4.54 -8.07 14.82
CA LEU A 210 4.27 -6.84 14.11
C LEU A 210 5.38 -5.83 14.39
N ILE A 211 6.14 -5.47 13.35
CA ILE A 211 7.09 -4.36 13.40
C ILE A 211 6.40 -3.15 12.76
N GLN A 212 5.99 -2.20 13.59
CA GLN A 212 5.39 -0.95 13.15
C GLN A 212 6.40 0.19 13.29
N VAL A 213 6.80 0.77 12.17
CA VAL A 213 7.61 1.99 12.16
C VAL A 213 6.70 3.18 11.88
N THR A 214 6.76 4.19 12.73
CA THR A 214 6.02 5.44 12.51
C THR A 214 6.98 6.61 12.45
N SER A 215 6.91 7.41 11.39
CA SER A 215 7.64 8.69 11.36
C SER A 215 6.75 9.82 11.89
N PRO A 216 7.33 10.82 12.58
CA PRO A 216 6.62 12.02 13.02
C PRO A 216 5.86 12.70 11.86
N ALA A 217 4.65 13.18 12.12
CA ALA A 217 3.87 13.95 11.17
C ALA A 217 4.10 15.46 11.36
N LEU A 218 3.87 16.27 10.32
CA LEU A 218 3.97 17.75 10.43
C LEU A 218 2.95 18.34 11.41
N ARG A 219 1.78 17.70 11.53
CA ARG A 219 0.76 18.03 12.52
C ARG A 219 0.82 16.96 13.59
N ASP A 220 1.77 17.13 14.49
CA ASP A 220 1.93 16.18 15.57
C ASP A 220 0.67 16.14 16.42
N SER A 221 0.23 14.92 16.75
CA SER A 221 -0.94 14.71 17.59
C SER A 221 -0.50 13.90 18.80
N PRO A 222 -0.06 14.56 19.88
CA PRO A 222 0.38 13.88 21.08
C PRO A 222 -0.68 12.90 21.61
N LYS A 223 -1.97 13.24 21.45
CA LYS A 223 -3.09 12.36 21.81
C LYS A 223 -3.10 11.05 21.01
N LEU A 224 -2.75 11.08 19.74
CA LEU A 224 -2.68 9.88 18.91
C LEU A 224 -1.48 9.02 19.30
N GLU A 225 -0.33 9.65 19.54
CA GLU A 225 0.88 8.96 20.01
C GLU A 225 0.64 8.25 21.34
N THR A 226 0.00 8.92 22.30
CA THR A 226 -0.39 8.32 23.58
C THR A 226 -1.29 7.11 23.36
N LYS A 227 -2.34 7.23 22.54
CA LYS A 227 -3.26 6.11 22.25
C LYS A 227 -2.57 4.92 21.57
N VAL A 228 -1.68 5.19 20.62
CA VAL A 228 -0.88 4.15 19.95
C VAL A 228 0.01 3.46 20.97
N SER A 229 0.71 4.22 21.81
CA SER A 229 1.62 3.69 22.83
C SER A 229 0.89 2.89 23.91
N GLU A 230 -0.29 3.36 24.34
CA GLU A 230 -1.17 2.64 25.26
C GLU A 230 -1.61 1.30 24.67
N LEU A 231 -2.05 1.28 23.42
CA LEU A 231 -2.50 0.05 22.74
C LEU A 231 -1.35 -0.93 22.52
N VAL A 232 -0.17 -0.45 22.10
CA VAL A 232 1.04 -1.28 21.99
C VAL A 232 1.40 -1.89 23.35
N SER A 233 1.36 -1.09 24.42
CA SER A 233 1.65 -1.55 25.78
C SER A 233 0.62 -2.57 26.25
N HIS A 234 -0.66 -2.38 25.92
CA HIS A 234 -1.73 -3.32 26.23
C HIS A 234 -1.53 -4.67 25.53
N ILE A 235 -1.28 -4.67 24.21
CA ILE A 235 -1.05 -5.89 23.42
C ILE A 235 0.19 -6.63 23.95
N ASN A 236 1.29 -5.90 24.17
CA ASN A 236 2.53 -6.49 24.67
C ASN A 236 2.39 -7.00 26.12
N GLY A 237 1.64 -6.32 26.98
CA GLY A 237 1.38 -6.77 28.35
C GLY A 237 0.47 -8.00 28.41
N THR A 238 -0.44 -8.14 27.45
CA THR A 238 -1.42 -9.23 27.42
C THR A 238 -0.90 -10.49 26.72
N TYR A 239 -0.18 -10.32 25.61
CA TYR A 239 0.26 -11.43 24.74
C TYR A 239 1.78 -11.59 24.67
N GLY A 240 2.55 -10.68 25.26
CA GLY A 240 3.99 -10.78 25.37
C GLY A 240 4.45 -11.63 26.56
N SER A 241 5.71 -12.01 26.53
CA SER A 241 6.45 -12.68 27.60
C SER A 241 7.86 -12.10 27.70
N LEU A 242 8.67 -12.57 28.65
CA LEU A 242 10.05 -12.11 28.81
C LEU A 242 10.92 -12.36 27.56
N GLU A 243 10.59 -13.36 26.75
CA GLU A 243 11.34 -13.76 25.56
C GLU A 243 10.68 -13.31 24.25
N PHE A 244 9.45 -12.80 24.31
CA PHE A 244 8.63 -12.53 23.15
C PHE A 244 7.80 -11.26 23.29
N THR A 245 7.99 -10.33 22.36
CA THR A 245 7.19 -9.12 22.25
C THR A 245 6.43 -9.15 20.93
N PRO A 246 5.09 -9.20 20.93
CA PRO A 246 4.31 -9.33 19.71
C PRO A 246 4.32 -8.06 18.86
N VAL A 247 4.43 -6.86 19.47
CA VAL A 247 4.47 -5.58 18.75
C VAL A 247 5.74 -4.80 19.07
N HIS A 248 6.57 -4.59 18.06
CA HIS A 248 7.69 -3.66 18.12
C HIS A 248 7.30 -2.36 17.42
N HIS A 249 7.05 -1.31 18.20
CA HIS A 249 6.71 0.01 17.69
C HIS A 249 7.91 0.96 17.79
N TYR A 250 8.36 1.48 16.64
CA TYR A 250 9.46 2.44 16.55
C TYR A 250 8.93 3.79 16.07
N HIS A 251 8.86 4.77 16.97
CA HIS A 251 8.48 6.14 16.63
C HIS A 251 9.72 6.99 16.32
N GLN A 252 10.33 6.75 15.16
CA GLN A 252 11.52 7.46 14.71
C GLN A 252 11.66 7.44 13.19
N HIS A 253 12.55 8.28 12.68
CA HIS A 253 13.06 8.11 11.32
C HIS A 253 14.02 6.93 11.29
N ILE A 254 13.90 6.09 10.27
CA ILE A 254 14.80 4.97 10.02
C ILE A 254 15.66 5.27 8.79
N ASP A 255 16.89 4.77 8.80
CA ASP A 255 17.79 4.93 7.68
C ASP A 255 17.29 4.15 6.47
N ARG A 256 17.69 4.60 5.28
CA ARG A 256 17.27 3.99 4.01
C ARG A 256 17.61 2.49 3.95
N ASP A 257 18.80 2.13 4.41
CA ASP A 257 19.26 0.74 4.38
C ASP A 257 18.43 -0.15 5.31
N GLU A 258 18.04 0.37 6.48
CA GLU A 258 17.14 -0.32 7.43
C GLU A 258 15.76 -0.49 6.85
N TYR A 259 15.26 0.56 6.20
CA TYR A 259 13.96 0.54 5.57
C TYR A 259 13.86 -0.55 4.51
N TYR A 260 14.80 -0.60 3.56
CA TYR A 260 14.77 -1.63 2.53
C TYR A 260 15.09 -3.02 3.06
N ALA A 261 15.94 -3.13 4.09
CA ALA A 261 16.17 -4.40 4.76
C ALA A 261 14.89 -4.93 5.41
N LEU A 262 14.18 -4.07 6.14
CA LEU A 262 12.92 -4.40 6.81
C LEU A 262 11.85 -4.83 5.81
N LEU A 263 11.66 -4.07 4.72
CA LEU A 263 10.69 -4.42 3.68
C LEU A 263 11.03 -5.73 2.95
N SER A 264 12.31 -6.04 2.77
CA SER A 264 12.76 -7.25 2.06
C SER A 264 12.70 -8.51 2.91
N VAL A 265 12.81 -8.39 4.24
CA VAL A 265 12.74 -9.52 5.18
C VAL A 265 11.31 -9.81 5.64
N ALA A 266 10.42 -8.82 5.60
CA ALA A 266 9.02 -8.96 5.97
C ALA A 266 8.33 -10.13 5.23
N ASP A 267 7.60 -10.95 5.98
CA ASP A 267 6.72 -11.96 5.42
C ASP A 267 5.41 -11.35 4.90
N ILE A 268 4.92 -10.28 5.54
CA ILE A 268 3.66 -9.62 5.18
C ILE A 268 3.83 -8.11 5.25
N GLY A 269 3.40 -7.40 4.20
CA GLY A 269 3.25 -5.94 4.22
C GLY A 269 1.82 -5.56 4.59
N LEU A 270 1.63 -4.73 5.61
CA LEU A 270 0.29 -4.35 6.09
C LEU A 270 0.08 -2.83 6.03
N ILE A 271 -0.81 -2.42 5.13
CA ILE A 271 -1.17 -1.02 4.88
C ILE A 271 -2.66 -0.82 5.15
N THR A 272 -2.98 -0.09 6.23
CA THR A 272 -4.35 0.08 6.75
C THR A 272 -4.84 1.52 6.69
N SER A 273 -4.30 2.34 5.77
CA SER A 273 -4.68 3.75 5.65
C SER A 273 -6.20 3.90 5.51
N VAL A 274 -6.79 4.71 6.38
CA VAL A 274 -8.20 5.10 6.34
C VAL A 274 -8.50 6.01 5.15
N ARG A 275 -7.54 6.87 4.80
CA ARG A 275 -7.65 7.74 3.62
C ARG A 275 -6.26 8.11 3.14
N ASP A 276 -5.91 7.69 1.93
CA ASP A 276 -4.61 8.01 1.34
C ASP A 276 -4.74 8.39 -0.13
N GLY A 277 -4.08 9.47 -0.54
CA GLY A 277 -4.06 9.86 -1.95
C GLY A 277 -3.25 8.88 -2.79
N MET A 278 -2.11 8.43 -2.26
CA MET A 278 -1.27 7.38 -2.83
C MET A 278 -0.39 6.80 -1.73
N ASN A 279 -0.24 5.49 -1.70
CA ASN A 279 0.71 4.82 -0.82
C ASN A 279 1.94 4.39 -1.62
N THR A 280 3.09 5.03 -1.38
CA THR A 280 4.35 4.68 -2.05
C THR A 280 5.01 3.46 -1.42
N THR A 281 4.85 3.28 -0.10
CA THR A 281 5.40 2.14 0.64
C THR A 281 4.86 0.81 0.12
N SER A 282 3.58 0.73 -0.28
CA SER A 282 3.04 -0.47 -0.92
C SER A 282 3.74 -0.82 -2.25
N LEU A 283 4.12 0.20 -3.03
CA LEU A 283 4.84 -0.03 -4.30
C LEU A 283 6.29 -0.43 -4.03
N GLU A 284 6.95 0.23 -3.07
CA GLU A 284 8.32 -0.11 -2.66
C GLU A 284 8.40 -1.53 -2.08
N TYR A 285 7.40 -1.94 -1.29
CA TYR A 285 7.28 -3.29 -0.74
C TYR A 285 7.22 -4.34 -1.86
N ILE A 286 6.39 -4.14 -2.88
CA ILE A 286 6.29 -5.07 -4.02
C ILE A 286 7.66 -5.26 -4.70
N ILE A 287 8.42 -4.17 -4.86
CA ILE A 287 9.76 -4.25 -5.46
C ILE A 287 10.74 -5.00 -4.54
N CYS A 288 10.64 -4.81 -3.22
CA CYS A 288 11.48 -5.52 -2.26
C CYS A 288 11.16 -7.02 -2.17
N GLN A 289 9.92 -7.40 -2.47
CA GLN A 289 9.42 -8.78 -2.36
C GLN A 289 9.69 -9.66 -3.59
N GLN A 290 10.52 -9.23 -4.55
CA GLN A 290 10.84 -10.06 -5.73
C GLN A 290 11.45 -11.42 -5.37
N GLU A 291 12.20 -11.49 -4.26
CA GLU A 291 12.84 -12.73 -3.79
C GLU A 291 11.99 -13.48 -2.76
N ASN A 292 11.43 -12.77 -1.77
CA ASN A 292 10.73 -13.38 -0.64
C ASN A 292 9.23 -13.63 -0.89
N GLN A 293 8.63 -12.97 -1.88
CA GLN A 293 7.24 -13.16 -2.35
C GLN A 293 6.16 -13.05 -1.25
N GLY A 294 6.40 -12.21 -0.24
CA GLY A 294 5.46 -11.93 0.83
C GLY A 294 4.19 -11.21 0.34
N PRO A 295 2.99 -11.61 0.81
CA PRO A 295 1.74 -10.94 0.44
C PRO A 295 1.66 -9.52 0.97
N LEU A 296 1.01 -8.65 0.19
CA LEU A 296 0.64 -7.30 0.58
C LEU A 296 -0.86 -7.25 0.92
N ILE A 297 -1.15 -6.85 2.14
CA ILE A 297 -2.50 -6.50 2.61
C ILE A 297 -2.65 -4.98 2.52
N LEU A 298 -3.64 -4.54 1.75
CA LEU A 298 -3.84 -3.15 1.36
C LEU A 298 -5.27 -2.69 1.65
N SER A 299 -5.40 -1.55 2.33
CA SER A 299 -6.69 -0.90 2.54
C SER A 299 -7.31 -0.46 1.22
N GLU A 300 -8.61 -0.72 1.06
CA GLU A 300 -9.41 -0.28 -0.08
C GLU A 300 -9.58 1.25 -0.19
N PHE A 301 -9.29 1.97 0.89
CA PHE A 301 -9.33 3.43 0.93
C PHE A 301 -7.99 4.09 0.53
N THR A 302 -7.00 3.29 0.11
CA THR A 302 -5.76 3.82 -0.45
C THR A 302 -5.93 4.15 -1.93
N GLY A 303 -5.33 5.25 -2.39
CA GLY A 303 -5.31 5.55 -3.83
C GLY A 303 -4.59 4.51 -4.68
N THR A 304 -3.69 3.73 -4.08
CA THR A 304 -2.98 2.63 -4.74
C THR A 304 -3.88 1.40 -4.99
N ALA A 305 -5.00 1.26 -4.26
CA ALA A 305 -5.95 0.15 -4.41
C ALA A 305 -6.42 -0.06 -5.84
N GLY A 306 -6.67 1.03 -6.58
CA GLY A 306 -7.10 0.96 -7.98
C GLY A 306 -6.00 0.47 -8.94
N SER A 307 -4.73 0.62 -8.57
CA SER A 307 -3.58 0.18 -9.38
C SER A 307 -3.07 -1.21 -8.99
N LEU A 308 -3.31 -1.65 -7.75
CA LEU A 308 -2.86 -2.93 -7.21
C LEU A 308 -4.04 -3.88 -6.94
N SER A 309 -4.87 -4.15 -7.95
CA SER A 309 -6.08 -4.97 -7.80
C SER A 309 -5.82 -6.43 -7.40
N SER A 310 -4.58 -6.93 -7.58
CA SER A 310 -4.18 -8.27 -7.16
C SER A 310 -3.70 -8.34 -5.70
N ALA A 311 -3.55 -7.20 -5.02
CA ALA A 311 -3.24 -7.19 -3.60
C ALA A 311 -4.45 -7.67 -2.78
N ILE A 312 -4.20 -8.13 -1.56
CA ILE A 312 -5.28 -8.55 -0.66
C ILE A 312 -5.92 -7.29 -0.10
N MET A 313 -7.18 -7.05 -0.46
CA MET A 313 -7.89 -5.82 -0.13
C MET A 313 -8.69 -5.94 1.16
N VAL A 314 -8.48 -5.01 2.10
CA VAL A 314 -9.18 -5.00 3.40
C VAL A 314 -9.90 -3.67 3.67
N ASN A 315 -10.94 -3.72 4.50
CA ASN A 315 -11.54 -2.54 5.10
C ASN A 315 -10.89 -2.30 6.47
N PRO A 316 -10.12 -1.21 6.68
CA PRO A 316 -9.44 -0.94 7.95
C PRO A 316 -10.39 -0.66 9.13
N TRP A 317 -11.70 -0.52 8.90
CA TRP A 317 -12.68 -0.30 9.96
C TRP A 317 -13.34 -1.57 10.47
N ASP A 318 -13.14 -2.69 9.78
CA ASP A 318 -13.72 -3.99 10.13
C ASP A 318 -12.69 -4.80 10.92
N TYR A 319 -12.69 -4.63 12.24
CA TYR A 319 -11.77 -5.31 13.17
C TYR A 319 -12.42 -5.49 14.55
#